data_AF-A0A4Z0PE03-F1
#
_entry.id   AF-A0A4Z0PE03-F1
#
_cell.length_a   1.000
_cell.length_b   1.000
_cell.length_c   1.000
_cell.angle_alpha   90.00
_cell.angle_beta   90.00
_cell.angle_gamma   90.00
#
_symmetry.space_group_name_H-M   'P 1'
#
loop_
_entity.id
_entity.type
_entity.pdbx_description
1 polymer ?
#
loop_
_entity_poly.entity_id
_entity_poly.type
_entity_poly.pdbx_seq_one_letter_code
_entity_poly.pdbx_strand_id
1 'polypeptide(L)'
;EARAQQLLRSESVQAGFVLATGPLFQAAVFRHADGTDELLLVAHHLVVDGVSWRILLEDLSTLYNQARQGLALALPSKTDSLQAWQAQQQHFALSQTLQAQLTYWQAQHQAPVAALPKDHPEGRNQVQDAQVQSFLLPAALTEQLLTQTHRAYGTEVQELLLTALAQALQAHWGLHTVCLTLEGHGREWIGAELDVTRTVGWFTSKYPLVLDLSTAADSIDALIEVKEALRRIPGKGIGYGLLRYLHPAQPLAPAPASDIVFNYLGDFGSGAGATSQEATGVFTYSGQQRGASVSAHRERPTSLEVSALIVEGQLRVSVTYSQQHYQQRTITQVLAHYEQHLTGLIATVAATTARQLTPSDLTFAGLTRPELAALTAQVGGVQDVYGLTPLQEGMYYHWVQDPGSRAHAIQVAYRLQGHLQVALLEQSYAQLVQSYDVLRTCFSHHYGGRALQVVQPTVSGGFSFVDHAALAGAALTQALAQEKAADLARGFDLRKGSQMRLRVVQLGPDSFE
;
A
#
# COMPACT_ATOMS: atom_id res chain seq x y z
N GLU A 1 30.07 -37.85 5.34
CA GLU A 1 31.05 -37.33 6.32
C GLU A 1 31.38 -35.85 6.09
N ALA A 2 31.92 -35.46 4.92
CA ALA A 2 32.25 -34.06 4.61
C ALA A 2 31.10 -33.05 4.84
N ARG A 3 29.87 -33.36 4.39
CA ARG A 3 28.68 -32.51 4.63
C ARG A 3 28.33 -32.36 6.12
N ALA A 4 28.54 -33.40 6.92
CA ALA A 4 28.29 -33.34 8.36
C ALA A 4 29.33 -32.46 9.07
N GLN A 5 30.60 -32.55 8.65
CA GLN A 5 31.66 -31.67 9.15
C GLN A 5 31.43 -30.21 8.76
N GLN A 6 30.95 -29.96 7.54
CA GLN A 6 30.54 -28.63 7.10
C GLN A 6 29.43 -28.06 7.99
N LEU A 7 28.36 -28.84 8.23
CA LEU A 7 27.26 -28.41 9.09
C LEU A 7 27.74 -28.07 10.52
N LEU A 8 28.54 -28.94 11.13
CA LEU A 8 29.13 -28.68 12.45
C LEU A 8 29.96 -27.39 12.47
N ARG A 9 30.70 -27.12 11.39
CA ARG A 9 31.45 -25.87 11.26
C ARG A 9 30.52 -24.67 11.10
N SER A 10 29.45 -24.79 10.30
CA SER A 10 28.43 -23.74 10.17
C SER A 10 27.77 -23.43 11.51
N GLU A 11 27.41 -24.45 12.29
CA GLU A 11 26.85 -24.28 13.64
C GLU A 11 27.84 -23.60 14.59
N SER A 12 29.12 -23.97 14.54
CA SER A 12 30.16 -23.31 15.34
C SER A 12 30.32 -21.82 14.98
N VAL A 13 30.17 -21.45 13.71
CA VAL A 13 30.19 -20.05 13.27
C VAL A 13 28.95 -19.31 13.75
N GLN A 14 27.76 -19.91 13.62
CA GLN A 14 26.49 -19.34 14.11
C GLN A 14 26.51 -19.07 15.62
N ALA A 15 27.05 -20.01 16.41
CA ALA A 15 27.13 -19.92 17.86
C ALA A 15 28.30 -19.07 18.38
N GLY A 16 29.23 -18.66 17.50
CA GLY A 16 30.54 -18.10 17.88
C GLY A 16 30.56 -16.59 18.18
N PHE A 17 29.42 -15.91 18.21
CA PHE A 17 29.39 -14.46 18.46
C PHE A 17 29.70 -14.10 19.92
N VAL A 18 30.70 -13.23 20.11
CA VAL A 18 30.95 -12.55 21.38
C VAL A 18 30.54 -11.08 21.22
N LEU A 19 29.35 -10.72 21.72
CA LEU A 19 28.74 -9.41 21.46
C LEU A 19 29.60 -8.23 21.94
N ALA A 20 30.33 -8.40 23.04
CA ALA A 20 31.14 -7.34 23.64
C ALA A 20 32.39 -6.97 22.83
N THR A 21 32.93 -7.90 22.03
CA THR A 21 34.21 -7.72 21.32
C THR A 21 34.10 -7.85 19.81
N GLY A 22 33.00 -8.43 19.30
CA GLY A 22 32.83 -8.73 17.88
C GLY A 22 33.86 -9.74 17.34
N PRO A 23 33.93 -9.93 16.01
CA PRO A 23 33.06 -9.32 14.99
C PRO A 23 31.66 -9.94 14.95
N LEU A 24 30.66 -9.14 14.56
CA LEU A 24 29.25 -9.55 14.41
C LEU A 24 28.86 -9.96 12.98
N PHE A 25 29.85 -10.02 12.09
CA PHE A 25 29.73 -10.51 10.73
C PHE A 25 30.90 -11.45 10.46
N GLN A 26 30.62 -12.67 10.05
CA GLN A 26 31.58 -13.73 9.83
C GLN A 26 31.32 -14.41 8.49
N ALA A 27 32.38 -14.90 7.86
CA ALA A 27 32.30 -15.64 6.61
C ALA A 27 33.10 -16.93 6.71
N ALA A 28 32.62 -17.99 6.08
CA ALA A 28 33.34 -19.26 5.92
C ALA A 28 33.23 -19.74 4.48
N VAL A 29 34.34 -20.20 3.91
CA VAL A 29 34.38 -20.80 2.58
C VAL A 29 34.65 -22.28 2.72
N PHE A 30 33.78 -23.10 2.15
CA PHE A 30 33.92 -24.54 2.06
C PHE A 30 34.28 -24.90 0.63
N ARG A 31 35.39 -25.61 0.44
CA ARG A 31 35.84 -26.05 -0.89
C ARG A 31 35.58 -27.53 -1.05
N HIS A 32 34.93 -27.92 -2.14
CA HIS A 32 34.58 -29.30 -2.44
C HIS A 32 35.51 -29.90 -3.48
N ALA A 33 35.67 -31.22 -3.43
CA ALA A 33 36.57 -31.95 -4.32
C ALA A 33 36.10 -31.95 -5.79
N ASP A 34 34.81 -31.69 -6.04
CA ASP A 34 34.23 -31.55 -7.39
C ASP A 34 34.48 -30.17 -8.01
N GLY A 35 35.23 -29.31 -7.32
CA GLY A 35 35.55 -27.96 -7.77
C GLY A 35 34.48 -26.91 -7.45
N THR A 36 33.42 -27.28 -6.73
CA THR A 36 32.43 -26.32 -6.23
C THR A 36 32.91 -25.69 -4.91
N ASP A 37 32.68 -24.39 -4.75
CA ASP A 37 32.95 -23.66 -3.51
C ASP A 37 31.63 -23.13 -2.94
N GLU A 38 31.50 -23.15 -1.62
CA GLU A 38 30.34 -22.61 -0.91
C GLU A 38 30.75 -21.53 0.08
N LEU A 39 30.09 -20.38 0.01
CA LEU A 39 30.30 -19.25 0.90
C LEU A 39 29.14 -19.16 1.90
N LEU A 40 29.45 -19.35 3.18
CA LEU A 40 28.54 -19.06 4.28
C LEU A 40 28.82 -17.65 4.81
N LEU A 41 27.80 -16.79 4.80
CA LEU A 41 27.81 -15.49 5.46
C LEU A 41 26.90 -15.55 6.68
N VAL A 42 27.41 -15.16 7.85
CA VAL A 42 26.68 -15.13 9.11
C VAL A 42 26.79 -13.76 9.74
N ALA A 43 25.66 -13.19 10.11
CA ALA A 43 25.59 -11.87 10.74
C ALA A 43 24.68 -11.94 11.97
N HIS A 44 25.10 -11.32 13.07
CA HIS A 44 24.22 -11.16 14.22
C HIS A 44 23.07 -10.20 13.86
N HIS A 45 21.84 -10.55 14.21
CA HIS A 45 20.65 -9.81 13.76
C HIS A 45 20.61 -8.35 14.23
N LEU A 46 21.36 -7.98 15.28
CA LEU A 46 21.52 -6.58 15.72
C LEU A 46 22.09 -5.64 14.63
N VAL A 47 22.80 -6.16 13.63
CA VAL A 47 23.49 -5.34 12.63
C VAL A 47 22.96 -5.53 11.20
N VAL A 48 21.96 -6.38 11.00
CA VAL A 48 21.40 -6.67 9.67
C VAL A 48 19.88 -6.90 9.69
N ASP A 49 19.26 -6.64 8.56
CA ASP A 49 17.89 -7.03 8.20
C ASP A 49 17.81 -7.54 6.76
N GLY A 50 16.61 -7.87 6.28
CA GLY A 50 16.41 -8.38 4.92
C GLY A 50 16.87 -7.41 3.82
N VAL A 51 16.72 -6.09 4.01
CA VAL A 51 17.19 -5.07 3.06
C VAL A 51 18.71 -5.01 3.06
N SER A 52 19.32 -5.07 4.24
CA SER A 52 20.78 -5.10 4.42
C SER A 52 21.41 -6.28 3.70
N TRP A 53 20.79 -7.46 3.73
CA TRP A 53 21.29 -8.62 2.97
C TRP A 53 21.30 -8.37 1.46
N ARG A 54 20.30 -7.68 0.90
CA ARG A 54 20.30 -7.33 -0.53
C ARG A 54 21.47 -6.40 -0.88
N ILE A 55 21.70 -5.36 -0.06
CA ILE A 55 22.83 -4.42 -0.22
C ILE A 55 24.17 -5.17 -0.14
N LEU A 56 24.36 -6.01 0.89
CA LEU A 56 25.60 -6.75 1.10
C LEU A 56 25.90 -7.71 -0.04
N LEU A 57 24.90 -8.40 -0.58
CA LEU A 57 25.08 -9.36 -1.68
C LEU A 57 25.34 -8.64 -3.01
N GLU A 58 24.66 -7.53 -3.28
CA GLU A 58 24.90 -6.67 -4.44
C GLU A 58 26.33 -6.09 -4.43
N ASP A 59 26.74 -5.50 -3.31
CA ASP A 59 28.07 -4.89 -3.14
C ASP A 59 29.17 -5.95 -3.22
N LEU A 60 28.97 -7.12 -2.60
CA LEU A 60 29.92 -8.23 -2.67
C LEU A 60 30.09 -8.72 -4.12
N SER A 61 28.99 -8.89 -4.86
CA SER A 61 29.01 -9.28 -6.27
C SER A 61 29.75 -8.25 -7.15
N THR A 62 29.47 -6.96 -6.92
CA THR A 62 30.11 -5.84 -7.63
C THR A 62 31.62 -5.80 -7.38
N LEU A 63 32.03 -5.83 -6.12
CA LEU A 63 33.44 -5.82 -5.72
C LEU A 63 34.19 -7.05 -6.25
N TYR A 64 33.56 -8.22 -6.18
CA TYR A 64 34.18 -9.45 -6.66
C TYR A 64 34.39 -9.43 -8.18
N ASN A 65 33.43 -8.88 -8.95
CA ASN A 65 33.58 -8.70 -10.39
C ASN A 65 34.65 -7.68 -10.76
N GLN A 66 34.72 -6.54 -10.07
CA GLN A 66 35.80 -5.57 -10.24
C GLN A 66 37.17 -6.22 -10.02
N ALA A 67 37.32 -6.97 -8.93
CA ALA A 67 38.55 -7.72 -8.65
C ALA A 67 38.92 -8.72 -9.76
N ARG A 68 37.95 -9.50 -10.25
CA ARG A 68 38.17 -10.47 -11.35
C ARG A 68 38.62 -9.81 -12.65
N GLN A 69 38.18 -8.58 -12.90
CA GLN A 69 38.55 -7.82 -14.08
C GLN A 69 39.85 -7.01 -13.90
N GLY A 70 40.48 -7.08 -12.72
CA GLY A 70 41.66 -6.27 -12.39
C GLY A 70 41.36 -4.77 -12.23
N LEU A 71 40.09 -4.42 -12.03
CA LEU A 71 39.65 -3.04 -11.77
C LEU A 71 39.86 -2.68 -10.30
N ALA A 72 39.99 -1.38 -10.01
CA ALA A 72 40.00 -0.88 -8.64
C ALA A 72 38.65 -1.15 -7.95
N LEU A 73 38.71 -1.57 -6.68
CA LEU A 73 37.54 -1.81 -5.86
C LEU A 73 36.88 -0.48 -5.49
N ALA A 74 35.63 -0.28 -5.93
CA ALA A 74 34.87 0.91 -5.68
C ALA A 74 33.38 0.58 -5.52
N LEU A 75 32.78 1.15 -4.48
CA LEU A 75 31.33 1.15 -4.26
C LEU A 75 30.78 2.57 -4.42
N PRO A 76 29.46 2.72 -4.59
CA PRO A 76 28.80 4.02 -4.48
C PRO A 76 29.11 4.73 -3.15
N SER A 77 28.90 6.04 -3.11
CA SER A 77 29.00 6.82 -1.88
C SER A 77 28.05 6.28 -0.80
N LYS A 78 28.46 6.41 0.47
CA LYS A 78 27.63 6.03 1.61
C LYS A 78 26.37 6.91 1.67
N THR A 79 25.27 6.27 2.01
CA THR A 79 24.04 6.92 2.49
C THR A 79 24.18 7.26 3.99
N ASP A 80 23.14 7.84 4.60
CA ASP A 80 23.17 8.26 6.00
C ASP A 80 23.42 7.09 6.96
N SER A 81 24.17 7.37 8.03
CA SER A 81 24.55 6.35 8.99
C SER A 81 23.38 5.87 9.86
N LEU A 82 23.47 4.63 10.35
CA LEU A 82 22.54 4.10 11.35
C LEU A 82 22.51 4.96 12.62
N GLN A 83 23.63 5.62 12.98
CA GLN A 83 23.70 6.55 14.09
C GLN A 83 22.83 7.80 13.86
N ALA A 84 22.93 8.40 12.67
CA ALA A 84 22.09 9.55 12.29
C ALA A 84 20.60 9.16 12.32
N TRP A 85 20.28 7.97 11.79
CA TRP A 85 18.94 7.40 11.87
C TRP A 85 18.42 7.23 13.30
N GLN A 86 19.24 6.71 14.22
CA GLN A 86 18.89 6.57 15.64
C GLN A 86 18.65 7.92 16.33
N ALA A 87 19.50 8.92 16.06
CA ALA A 87 19.32 10.27 16.59
C ALA A 87 17.99 10.87 16.10
N GLN A 88 17.65 10.68 14.82
CA GLN A 88 16.38 11.15 14.27
C GLN A 88 15.17 10.44 14.88
N GLN A 89 15.26 9.13 15.16
CA GLN A 89 14.19 8.41 15.86
C GLN A 89 13.93 8.98 17.26
N GLN A 90 14.98 9.35 18.00
CA GLN A 90 14.85 10.00 19.31
C GLN A 90 14.19 11.38 19.20
N HIS A 91 14.55 12.16 18.17
CA HIS A 91 13.91 13.46 17.94
C HIS A 91 12.44 13.31 17.55
N PHE A 92 12.13 12.43 16.59
CA PHE A 92 10.77 12.19 16.12
C PHE A 92 9.87 11.60 17.22
N ALA A 93 10.44 10.85 18.16
CA ALA A 93 9.75 10.32 19.34
C ALA A 93 9.07 11.40 20.20
N LEU A 94 9.50 12.67 20.10
CA LEU A 94 8.93 13.80 20.84
C LEU A 94 8.10 14.75 19.96
N SER A 95 7.89 14.41 18.69
CA SER A 95 7.21 15.27 17.73
C SER A 95 5.69 15.28 17.91
N GLN A 96 5.05 16.41 17.57
CA GLN A 96 3.59 16.50 17.52
C GLN A 96 2.99 15.55 16.48
N THR A 97 3.70 15.31 15.37
CA THR A 97 3.29 14.36 14.32
C THR A 97 3.16 12.95 14.87
N LEU A 98 4.12 12.49 15.67
CA LEU A 98 4.03 11.17 16.31
C LEU A 98 2.94 11.16 17.39
N GLN A 99 2.83 12.21 18.21
CA GLN A 99 1.81 12.33 19.24
C GLN A 99 0.38 12.23 18.67
N ALA A 100 0.14 12.77 17.47
CA ALA A 100 -1.14 12.66 16.77
C ALA A 100 -1.52 11.22 16.40
N GLN A 101 -0.55 10.29 16.34
CA GLN A 101 -0.81 8.88 16.07
C GLN A 101 -1.27 8.10 17.31
N LEU A 102 -1.12 8.67 18.52
CA LEU A 102 -1.35 7.95 19.77
C LEU A 102 -2.78 7.39 19.86
N THR A 103 -3.78 8.17 19.47
CA THR A 103 -5.19 7.75 19.49
C THR A 103 -5.42 6.49 18.65
N TYR A 104 -4.81 6.42 17.47
CA TYR A 104 -4.90 5.24 16.59
C TYR A 104 -4.28 4.01 17.28
N TRP A 105 -3.07 4.13 17.83
CA TRP A 105 -2.38 3.01 18.46
C TRP A 105 -3.04 2.55 19.77
N GLN A 106 -3.62 3.47 20.53
CA GLN A 106 -4.40 3.12 21.72
C GLN A 106 -5.64 2.31 21.37
N ALA A 107 -6.34 2.65 20.28
CA ALA A 107 -7.48 1.86 19.80
C ALA A 107 -7.06 0.44 19.42
N GLN A 108 -5.92 0.27 18.73
CA GLN A 108 -5.37 -1.06 18.42
C GLN A 108 -5.04 -1.87 19.68
N HIS A 109 -4.54 -1.22 20.74
CA HIS A 109 -4.20 -1.86 22.02
C HIS A 109 -5.43 -2.29 22.84
N GLN A 110 -6.49 -1.49 22.80
CA GLN A 110 -7.67 -1.66 23.64
C GLN A 110 -8.74 -2.55 22.99
N ALA A 111 -8.59 -2.87 21.70
CA ALA A 111 -9.53 -3.71 20.99
C ALA A 111 -9.63 -5.10 21.66
N PRO A 112 -10.85 -5.60 21.91
CA PRO A 112 -11.04 -6.92 22.51
C PRO A 112 -10.65 -8.00 21.50
N VAL A 113 -9.59 -8.75 21.80
CA VAL A 113 -9.12 -9.85 20.94
C VAL A 113 -8.98 -11.12 21.77
N ALA A 114 -9.58 -12.21 21.28
CA ALA A 114 -9.45 -13.52 21.89
C ALA A 114 -8.07 -14.12 21.62
N ALA A 115 -7.49 -14.80 22.61
CA ALA A 115 -6.29 -15.60 22.41
C ALA A 115 -6.57 -16.75 21.42
N LEU A 116 -5.55 -17.15 20.68
CA LEU A 116 -5.68 -18.26 19.73
C LEU A 116 -5.95 -19.56 20.51
N PRO A 117 -6.98 -20.35 20.14
CA PRO A 117 -7.17 -21.67 20.73
C PRO A 117 -5.92 -22.54 20.50
N LYS A 118 -5.57 -23.38 21.48
CA LYS A 118 -4.45 -24.33 21.44
C LYS A 118 -4.98 -25.72 21.76
N ASP A 119 -4.45 -26.74 21.09
CA ASP A 119 -4.80 -28.15 21.40
C ASP A 119 -4.28 -28.55 22.78
N HIS A 120 -3.09 -28.03 23.13
CA HIS A 120 -2.41 -28.26 24.40
C HIS A 120 -1.92 -26.91 24.98
N PRO A 121 -2.77 -26.17 25.72
CA PRO A 121 -2.45 -24.82 26.20
C PRO A 121 -1.23 -24.72 27.12
N GLU A 122 -0.93 -25.79 27.88
CA GLU A 122 0.21 -25.90 28.80
C GLU A 122 1.51 -26.32 28.11
N GLY A 123 1.51 -26.46 26.78
CA GLY A 123 2.66 -26.83 25.99
C GLY A 123 3.79 -25.80 26.06
N ARG A 124 5.02 -26.24 25.79
CA ARG A 124 6.18 -25.33 25.67
C ARG A 124 6.22 -24.66 24.29
N ASN A 125 6.80 -23.46 24.19
CA ASN A 125 6.91 -22.75 22.92
C ASN A 125 8.36 -22.45 22.52
N GLN A 126 9.27 -23.42 22.67
CA GLN A 126 10.67 -23.23 22.34
C GLN A 126 10.96 -23.49 20.86
N VAL A 127 12.05 -22.92 20.33
CA VAL A 127 12.50 -23.13 18.94
C VAL A 127 12.70 -24.62 18.61
N GLN A 128 13.20 -25.43 19.56
CA GLN A 128 13.38 -26.88 19.36
C GLN A 128 12.06 -27.64 19.15
N ASP A 129 10.96 -27.11 19.66
CA ASP A 129 9.63 -27.69 19.52
C ASP A 129 8.92 -27.18 18.25
N ALA A 130 9.57 -26.31 17.46
CA ALA A 130 8.98 -25.70 16.28
C ALA A 130 8.84 -26.70 15.12
N GLN A 131 7.67 -26.69 14.50
CA GLN A 131 7.37 -27.34 13.24
C GLN A 131 6.93 -26.31 12.23
N VAL A 132 7.13 -26.61 10.94
CA VAL A 132 6.72 -25.76 9.82
C VAL A 132 5.84 -26.57 8.89
N GLN A 133 4.68 -26.03 8.56
CA GLN A 133 3.85 -26.53 7.46
C GLN A 133 3.63 -25.43 6.44
N SER A 134 3.47 -25.80 5.17
CA SER A 134 3.33 -24.84 4.08
C SER A 134 2.45 -25.39 2.96
N PHE A 135 1.80 -24.50 2.21
CA PHE A 135 1.26 -24.80 0.88
C PHE A 135 1.97 -23.95 -0.18
N LEU A 136 1.86 -24.38 -1.43
CA LEU A 136 2.39 -23.70 -2.60
C LEU A 136 1.23 -23.33 -3.51
N LEU A 137 1.14 -22.05 -3.86
CA LEU A 137 0.20 -21.62 -4.86
C LEU A 137 0.72 -22.02 -6.26
N PRO A 138 -0.13 -22.55 -7.15
CA PRO A 138 0.26 -22.79 -8.54
C PRO A 138 0.84 -21.53 -9.20
N ALA A 139 1.81 -21.69 -10.10
CA ALA A 139 2.50 -20.57 -10.77
C ALA A 139 1.50 -19.63 -11.49
N ALA A 140 0.50 -20.18 -12.18
CA ALA A 140 -0.53 -19.39 -12.86
C ALA A 140 -1.35 -18.51 -11.90
N LEU A 141 -1.72 -19.05 -10.73
CA LEU A 141 -2.44 -18.27 -9.71
C LEU A 141 -1.54 -17.23 -9.04
N THR A 142 -0.25 -17.55 -8.87
CA THR A 142 0.75 -16.60 -8.36
C THR A 142 0.92 -15.43 -9.34
N GLU A 143 1.00 -15.70 -10.64
CA GLU A 143 1.06 -14.67 -11.67
C GLU A 143 -0.21 -13.80 -11.66
N GLN A 144 -1.39 -14.39 -11.54
CA GLN A 144 -2.66 -13.65 -11.42
C GLN A 144 -2.67 -12.75 -10.17
N LEU A 145 -2.25 -13.29 -9.02
CA LEU A 145 -2.10 -12.54 -7.77
C LEU A 145 -1.19 -11.32 -7.96
N LEU A 146 -0.10 -11.45 -8.69
CA LEU A 146 0.87 -10.38 -8.90
C LEU A 146 0.45 -9.34 -9.94
N THR A 147 -0.27 -9.76 -10.98
CA THR A 147 -0.46 -8.94 -12.19
C THR A 147 -1.90 -8.46 -12.44
N GLN A 148 -2.90 -9.05 -11.77
CA GLN A 148 -4.31 -8.80 -12.08
C GLN A 148 -5.12 -8.30 -10.89
N THR A 149 -4.81 -8.73 -9.67
CA THR A 149 -5.67 -8.45 -8.49
C THR A 149 -5.71 -6.97 -8.09
N HIS A 150 -4.67 -6.20 -8.38
CA HIS A 150 -4.62 -4.77 -8.07
C HIS A 150 -5.61 -3.92 -8.89
N ARG A 151 -6.07 -4.41 -10.05
CA ARG A 151 -6.83 -3.59 -11.03
C ARG A 151 -8.23 -3.20 -10.55
N ALA A 152 -8.91 -4.13 -9.89
CA ALA A 152 -10.30 -3.97 -9.48
C ALA A 152 -10.44 -3.00 -8.31
N TYR A 153 -9.64 -3.19 -7.25
CA TYR A 153 -9.81 -2.49 -5.98
C TYR A 153 -8.56 -1.72 -5.52
N GLY A 154 -7.53 -1.56 -6.36
CA GLY A 154 -6.29 -0.87 -5.97
C GLY A 154 -5.56 -1.54 -4.80
N THR A 155 -5.63 -2.87 -4.69
CA THR A 155 -5.02 -3.66 -3.62
C THR A 155 -3.56 -4.00 -3.93
N GLU A 156 -2.79 -4.32 -2.89
CA GLU A 156 -1.50 -4.99 -2.98
C GLU A 156 -1.66 -6.47 -2.56
N VAL A 157 -0.59 -7.25 -2.75
CA VAL A 157 -0.60 -8.69 -2.44
C VAL A 157 -0.85 -8.93 -0.94
N GLN A 158 -0.32 -8.06 -0.08
CA GLN A 158 -0.42 -8.21 1.36
C GLN A 158 -1.87 -8.13 1.85
N GLU A 159 -2.72 -7.27 1.26
CA GLU A 159 -4.15 -7.22 1.58
C GLU A 159 -4.80 -8.60 1.37
N LEU A 160 -4.59 -9.23 0.21
CA LEU A 160 -5.22 -10.53 -0.10
C LEU A 160 -4.73 -11.64 0.84
N LEU A 161 -3.44 -11.65 1.18
CA LEU A 161 -2.88 -12.62 2.12
C LEU A 161 -3.49 -12.46 3.52
N LEU A 162 -3.58 -11.23 4.01
CA LEU A 162 -4.15 -10.95 5.33
C LEU A 162 -5.65 -11.22 5.39
N THR A 163 -6.40 -10.89 4.33
CA THR A 163 -7.82 -11.24 4.22
C THR A 163 -8.02 -12.75 4.28
N ALA A 164 -7.30 -13.51 3.46
CA ALA A 164 -7.44 -14.96 3.44
C ALA A 164 -6.96 -15.62 4.74
N LEU A 165 -5.93 -15.08 5.41
CA LEU A 165 -5.52 -15.52 6.75
C LEU A 165 -6.63 -15.30 7.78
N ALA A 166 -7.18 -14.08 7.85
CA ALA A 166 -8.23 -13.75 8.80
C ALA A 166 -9.49 -14.61 8.57
N GLN A 167 -9.89 -14.83 7.30
CA GLN A 167 -11.00 -15.73 6.95
C GLN A 167 -10.71 -17.19 7.31
N ALA A 168 -9.47 -17.67 7.14
CA ALA A 168 -9.10 -19.02 7.54
C ALA A 168 -9.19 -19.23 9.06
N LEU A 169 -8.75 -18.25 9.84
CA LEU A 169 -8.86 -18.25 11.30
C LEU A 169 -10.33 -18.19 11.75
N GLN A 170 -11.16 -17.42 11.05
CA GLN A 170 -12.60 -17.39 11.25
C GLN A 170 -13.25 -18.74 10.95
N ALA A 171 -12.93 -19.36 9.80
CA ALA A 171 -13.49 -20.64 9.40
C ALA A 171 -13.10 -21.78 10.35
N HIS A 172 -11.88 -21.74 10.89
CA HIS A 172 -11.37 -22.80 11.74
C HIS A 172 -11.75 -22.64 13.23
N TRP A 173 -11.64 -21.42 13.77
CA TRP A 173 -11.82 -21.15 15.21
C TRP A 173 -12.98 -20.19 15.54
N GLY A 174 -13.71 -19.70 14.54
CA GLY A 174 -14.79 -18.71 14.76
C GLY A 174 -14.27 -17.33 15.18
N LEU A 175 -12.99 -17.03 14.94
CA LEU A 175 -12.38 -15.76 15.31
C LEU A 175 -12.76 -14.68 14.28
N HIS A 176 -13.66 -13.78 14.67
CA HIS A 176 -14.04 -12.63 13.85
C HIS A 176 -13.09 -11.43 13.98
N THR A 177 -12.36 -11.37 15.10
CA THR A 177 -11.40 -10.31 15.39
C THR A 177 -10.07 -10.92 15.77
N VAL A 178 -8.99 -10.53 15.10
CA VAL A 178 -7.63 -11.06 15.31
C VAL A 178 -6.61 -9.94 15.41
N CYS A 179 -5.64 -10.07 16.33
CA CYS A 179 -4.51 -9.16 16.46
C CYS A 179 -3.26 -9.79 15.85
N LEU A 180 -2.78 -9.22 14.76
CA LEU A 180 -1.58 -9.63 14.06
C LEU A 180 -0.44 -8.68 14.40
N THR A 181 0.75 -9.21 14.65
CA THR A 181 1.97 -8.41 14.62
C THR A 181 2.51 -8.39 13.21
N LEU A 182 2.50 -7.22 12.57
CA LEU A 182 3.07 -7.02 11.24
C LEU A 182 4.52 -6.55 11.35
N GLU A 183 5.32 -6.95 10.37
CA GLU A 183 6.69 -6.47 10.20
C GLU A 183 6.77 -5.55 8.97
N GLY A 184 7.48 -4.43 9.12
CA GLY A 184 7.85 -3.52 8.05
C GLY A 184 9.37 -3.38 7.95
N HIS A 185 9.86 -2.87 6.82
CA HIS A 185 11.29 -2.60 6.67
C HIS A 185 11.80 -1.47 7.59
N GLY A 186 10.90 -0.60 8.08
CA GLY A 186 11.17 0.46 9.06
C GLY A 186 12.13 1.56 8.59
N ARG A 187 12.17 1.79 7.27
CA ARG A 187 12.96 2.84 6.60
C ARG A 187 12.02 3.91 6.04
N GLU A 188 11.14 4.42 6.91
CA GLU A 188 10.08 5.36 6.55
C GLU A 188 10.53 6.80 6.80
N TRP A 189 9.84 7.77 6.22
CA TRP A 189 10.12 9.17 6.56
C TRP A 189 9.70 9.48 8.00
N ILE A 190 10.62 10.03 8.80
CA ILE A 190 10.42 10.36 10.23
C ILE A 190 10.78 11.82 10.55
N GLY A 191 10.33 12.76 9.72
CA GLY A 191 10.47 14.20 9.99
C GLY A 191 11.77 14.85 9.48
N ALA A 192 12.66 14.10 8.84
CA ALA A 192 13.87 14.62 8.22
C ALA A 192 14.16 13.87 6.91
N GLU A 193 14.79 14.56 5.96
CA GLU A 193 15.29 13.96 4.71
C GLU A 193 16.59 13.20 4.99
N LEU A 194 16.47 12.00 5.55
CA LEU A 194 17.58 11.04 5.67
C LEU A 194 17.48 10.01 4.55
N ASP A 195 18.58 9.80 3.84
CA ASP A 195 18.72 8.70 2.90
C ASP A 195 19.29 7.49 3.62
N VAL A 196 18.44 6.49 3.87
CA VAL A 196 18.87 5.19 4.42
C VAL A 196 18.64 4.05 3.41
N THR A 197 18.57 4.36 2.12
CA THR A 197 18.26 3.39 1.06
C THR A 197 19.33 2.31 0.92
N ARG A 198 20.61 2.65 1.14
CA ARG A 198 21.75 1.71 1.12
C ARG A 198 22.44 1.52 2.47
N THR A 199 21.76 1.85 3.58
CA THR A 199 22.36 1.74 4.91
C THR A 199 22.17 0.34 5.49
N VAL A 200 23.26 -0.37 5.78
CA VAL A 200 23.23 -1.67 6.47
C VAL A 200 22.94 -1.47 7.96
N GLY A 201 22.00 -2.24 8.50
CA GLY A 201 21.58 -2.19 9.90
C GLY A 201 20.28 -2.95 10.13
N TRP A 202 19.85 -3.07 11.39
CA TRP A 202 18.53 -3.63 11.70
C TRP A 202 17.48 -2.51 11.80
N PHE A 203 16.70 -2.30 10.75
CA PHE A 203 15.68 -1.24 10.67
C PHE A 203 14.25 -1.73 10.92
N THR A 204 14.04 -3.05 11.02
CA THR A 204 12.70 -3.67 11.08
C THR A 204 11.77 -2.98 12.08
N SER A 205 10.64 -2.50 11.61
CA SER A 205 9.54 -2.06 12.46
C SER A 205 8.59 -3.22 12.74
N LYS A 206 8.02 -3.27 13.95
CA LYS A 206 6.96 -4.20 14.31
C LYS A 206 5.82 -3.44 14.95
N TYR A 207 4.58 -3.76 14.59
CA TYR A 207 3.41 -3.09 15.13
C TYR A 207 2.17 -4.00 15.08
N PRO A 208 1.23 -3.84 16.01
CA PRO A 208 -0.02 -4.59 16.01
C PRO A 208 -0.99 -4.05 14.95
N LEU A 209 -1.73 -4.94 14.32
CA LEU A 209 -2.90 -4.66 13.50
C LEU A 209 -4.03 -5.57 13.93
N VAL A 210 -5.11 -4.97 14.42
CA VAL A 210 -6.36 -5.65 14.72
C VAL A 210 -7.24 -5.61 13.48
N LEU A 211 -7.58 -6.78 12.98
CA LEU A 211 -8.53 -6.97 11.89
C LEU A 211 -9.84 -7.48 12.50
N ASP A 212 -10.93 -6.76 12.24
CA ASP A 212 -12.29 -7.15 12.61
C ASP A 212 -13.10 -7.35 11.33
N LEU A 213 -13.50 -8.59 11.08
CA LEU A 213 -14.31 -8.99 9.92
C LEU A 213 -15.74 -9.37 10.30
N SER A 214 -16.20 -9.00 11.50
CA SER A 214 -17.54 -9.33 12.00
C SER A 214 -18.67 -8.75 11.14
N THR A 215 -18.45 -7.60 10.51
CA THR A 215 -19.44 -6.91 9.67
C THR A 215 -19.29 -7.20 8.18
N ALA A 216 -18.27 -7.97 7.78
CA ALA A 216 -18.01 -8.25 6.37
C ALA A 216 -19.09 -9.18 5.80
N ALA A 217 -19.81 -8.72 4.76
CA ALA A 217 -20.88 -9.49 4.13
C ALA A 217 -20.35 -10.65 3.27
N ASP A 218 -19.21 -10.44 2.61
CA ASP A 218 -18.56 -11.42 1.73
C ASP A 218 -17.02 -11.24 1.72
N SER A 219 -16.34 -11.99 0.86
CA SER A 219 -14.87 -11.96 0.77
C SER A 219 -14.31 -10.69 0.15
N ILE A 220 -15.06 -10.03 -0.73
CA ILE A 220 -14.66 -8.74 -1.31
C ILE A 220 -14.84 -7.64 -0.27
N ASP A 221 -15.92 -7.69 0.49
CA ASP A 221 -16.17 -6.79 1.60
C ASP A 221 -15.05 -6.89 2.65
N ALA A 222 -14.67 -8.13 3.02
CA ALA A 222 -13.53 -8.39 3.89
C ALA A 222 -12.19 -7.88 3.32
N LEU A 223 -11.97 -8.01 2.00
CA LEU A 223 -10.78 -7.47 1.34
C LEU A 223 -10.71 -5.96 1.44
N ILE A 224 -11.83 -5.27 1.22
CA ILE A 224 -11.89 -3.81 1.33
C ILE A 224 -11.67 -3.38 2.78
N GLU A 225 -12.26 -4.05 3.77
CA GLU A 225 -12.01 -3.76 5.18
C GLU A 225 -10.53 -3.91 5.57
N VAL A 226 -9.87 -4.98 5.11
CA VAL A 226 -8.43 -5.19 5.34
C VAL A 226 -7.59 -4.12 4.63
N LYS A 227 -7.92 -3.78 3.38
CA LYS A 227 -7.27 -2.68 2.64
C LYS A 227 -7.38 -1.38 3.44
N GLU A 228 -8.59 -0.97 3.81
CA GLU A 228 -8.82 0.27 4.54
C GLU A 228 -8.18 0.24 5.94
N ALA A 229 -8.10 -0.91 6.60
CA ALA A 229 -7.37 -1.07 7.87
C ALA A 229 -5.87 -0.82 7.70
N LEU A 230 -5.26 -1.37 6.64
CA LEU A 230 -3.84 -1.18 6.35
C LEU A 230 -3.52 0.26 5.93
N ARG A 231 -4.36 0.88 5.09
CA ARG A 231 -4.16 2.26 4.62
C ARG A 231 -4.32 3.30 5.73
N ARG A 232 -5.09 2.98 6.79
CA ARG A 232 -5.21 3.82 7.99
C ARG A 232 -3.98 3.78 8.91
N ILE A 233 -3.04 2.84 8.70
CA ILE A 233 -1.84 2.75 9.53
C ILE A 233 -0.96 3.99 9.28
N PRO A 234 -0.68 4.82 10.30
CA PRO A 234 0.14 6.00 10.12
C PRO A 234 1.62 5.62 9.94
N GLY A 235 2.29 6.23 8.95
CA GLY A 235 3.73 6.08 8.72
C GLY A 235 4.18 4.62 8.57
N LYS A 236 3.33 3.76 7.98
CA LYS A 236 3.54 2.30 7.86
C LYS A 236 3.94 1.62 9.17
N GLY A 237 3.45 2.14 10.29
CA GLY A 237 3.59 1.52 11.60
C GLY A 237 4.89 1.82 12.35
N ILE A 238 5.83 2.58 11.76
CA ILE A 238 7.09 2.91 12.42
C ILE A 238 6.88 3.63 13.77
N GLY A 239 5.85 4.48 13.84
CA GLY A 239 5.53 5.26 15.03
C GLY A 239 5.16 4.41 16.26
N TYR A 240 4.66 3.19 16.07
CA TYR A 240 4.31 2.30 17.16
C TYR A 240 5.51 2.01 18.08
N GLY A 241 6.62 1.57 17.49
CA GLY A 241 7.85 1.25 18.23
C GLY A 241 8.43 2.48 18.93
N LEU A 242 8.34 3.65 18.28
CA LEU A 242 8.81 4.92 18.84
C LEU A 242 7.99 5.32 20.07
N LEU A 243 6.65 5.28 19.98
CA LEU A 243 5.76 5.55 21.11
C LEU A 243 5.92 4.54 22.24
N ARG A 244 6.21 3.28 21.91
CA ARG A 244 6.34 2.20 22.88
C ARG A 244 7.66 2.21 23.63
N TYR A 245 8.77 2.40 22.93
CA TYR A 245 10.12 2.18 23.48
C TYR A 245 10.93 3.46 23.68
N LEU A 246 10.74 4.48 22.84
CA LEU A 246 11.57 5.70 22.86
C LEU A 246 10.87 6.91 23.49
N HIS A 247 9.54 7.02 23.36
CA HIS A 247 8.79 8.10 23.97
C HIS A 247 8.92 8.01 25.51
N PRO A 248 9.26 9.09 26.24
CA PRO A 248 9.55 9.04 27.67
C PRO A 248 8.42 8.47 28.53
N ALA A 249 7.16 8.75 28.16
CA ALA A 249 6.00 8.24 28.86
C ALA A 249 5.62 6.79 28.50
N GLN A 250 6.22 6.22 27.45
CA GLN A 250 5.93 4.88 26.91
C GLN A 250 4.44 4.51 26.93
N PRO A 251 3.54 5.34 26.36
CA PRO A 251 2.09 5.23 26.55
C PRO A 251 1.45 3.94 26.00
N LEU A 252 2.22 3.11 25.30
CA LEU A 252 1.79 1.86 24.70
C LEU A 252 2.43 0.62 25.36
N ALA A 253 3.04 0.74 26.54
CA ALA A 253 3.53 -0.40 27.32
C ALA A 253 2.45 -0.89 28.32
N PRO A 254 2.28 -2.22 28.55
CA PRO A 254 2.97 -3.36 27.94
C PRO A 254 2.46 -3.70 26.52
N ALA A 255 3.00 -4.73 25.87
CA ALA A 255 2.58 -5.11 24.50
C ALA A 255 1.16 -5.65 24.50
N PRO A 256 0.39 -5.45 23.42
CA PRO A 256 -0.84 -6.20 23.26
C PRO A 256 -0.46 -7.67 23.11
N ALA A 257 -1.30 -8.56 23.64
CA ALA A 257 -1.16 -9.97 23.34
C ALA A 257 -1.48 -10.18 21.86
N SER A 258 -0.49 -10.63 21.09
CA SER A 258 -0.67 -11.04 19.70
C SER A 258 -0.09 -12.43 19.56
N ASP A 259 -0.95 -13.38 19.20
CA ASP A 259 -0.57 -14.78 19.03
C ASP A 259 0.03 -15.07 17.65
N ILE A 260 0.01 -14.10 16.73
CA ILE A 260 0.34 -14.29 15.32
C ILE A 260 1.27 -13.18 14.86
N VAL A 261 2.44 -13.55 14.34
CA VAL A 261 3.27 -12.66 13.51
C VAL A 261 2.98 -12.97 12.04
N PHE A 262 2.82 -11.93 11.22
CA PHE A 262 2.73 -12.06 9.78
C PHE A 262 3.82 -11.26 9.08
N ASN A 263 4.52 -11.89 8.14
CA ASN A 263 5.52 -11.23 7.30
C ASN A 263 5.42 -11.69 5.83
N TYR A 264 5.33 -10.72 4.92
CA TYR A 264 5.41 -10.96 3.47
C TYR A 264 6.75 -10.44 2.95
N LEU A 265 7.62 -11.37 2.53
CA LEU A 265 9.00 -11.06 2.15
C LEU A 265 9.15 -10.59 0.69
N GLY A 266 8.07 -10.67 -0.09
CA GLY A 266 8.06 -10.35 -1.50
C GLY A 266 8.69 -11.44 -2.38
N ASP A 267 9.12 -11.03 -3.57
CA ASP A 267 9.84 -11.89 -4.50
C ASP A 267 11.32 -11.98 -4.11
N PHE A 268 11.73 -13.17 -3.71
CA PHE A 268 13.13 -13.55 -3.60
C PHE A 268 13.52 -14.16 -4.94
N GLY A 269 13.83 -13.30 -5.91
CA GLY A 269 14.21 -13.69 -7.26
C GLY A 269 15.35 -14.72 -7.30
N SER A 270 15.52 -15.37 -8.46
CA SER A 270 16.43 -16.50 -8.69
C SER A 270 17.94 -16.22 -8.54
N GLY A 271 18.35 -15.04 -8.07
CA GLY A 271 19.75 -14.66 -7.89
C GLY A 271 20.01 -13.87 -6.61
N ALA A 272 21.08 -14.22 -5.89
CA ALA A 272 21.58 -13.44 -4.75
C ALA A 272 22.13 -12.09 -5.25
N GLY A 273 21.33 -11.03 -5.18
CA GLY A 273 21.76 -9.66 -5.50
C GLY A 273 21.59 -9.22 -6.97
N ALA A 274 20.78 -9.91 -7.79
CA ALA A 274 20.46 -9.46 -9.14
C ALA A 274 19.17 -8.62 -9.13
N THR A 275 19.29 -7.30 -9.23
CA THR A 275 18.16 -6.37 -9.46
C THR A 275 17.90 -6.09 -10.94
N SER A 276 18.77 -6.58 -11.83
CA SER A 276 18.66 -6.42 -13.28
C SER A 276 18.73 -7.77 -14.00
N GLN A 277 17.91 -7.93 -15.05
CA GLN A 277 17.88 -9.12 -15.92
C GLN A 277 19.20 -9.35 -16.70
N GLU A 278 20.14 -8.41 -16.65
CA GLU A 278 21.40 -8.46 -17.40
C GLU A 278 22.62 -8.93 -16.57
N ALA A 279 22.53 -8.95 -15.24
CA ALA A 279 23.62 -9.40 -14.39
C ALA A 279 23.60 -10.92 -14.23
N THR A 280 24.46 -11.63 -14.96
CA THR A 280 24.82 -13.01 -14.62
C THR A 280 25.50 -13.01 -13.26
N GLY A 281 24.71 -13.24 -12.20
CA GLY A 281 25.22 -13.25 -10.83
C GLY A 281 26.38 -14.24 -10.68
N VAL A 282 27.50 -13.79 -10.12
CA VAL A 282 28.67 -14.66 -9.84
C VAL A 282 28.35 -15.69 -8.76
N PHE A 283 27.36 -15.40 -7.93
CA PHE A 283 26.92 -16.24 -6.82
C PHE A 283 25.51 -16.77 -7.07
N THR A 284 25.30 -18.03 -6.69
CA THR A 284 23.99 -18.68 -6.62
C THR A 284 23.71 -19.11 -5.19
N TYR A 285 22.44 -19.09 -4.75
CA TYR A 285 22.09 -19.62 -3.43
C TYR A 285 22.41 -21.11 -3.35
N SER A 286 23.08 -21.52 -2.28
CA SER A 286 23.26 -22.94 -1.98
C SER A 286 22.00 -23.52 -1.33
N GLY A 287 21.62 -24.74 -1.73
CA GLY A 287 20.58 -25.52 -1.07
C GLY A 287 21.05 -26.26 0.19
N GLN A 288 22.31 -26.10 0.61
CA GLN A 288 22.85 -26.77 1.80
C GLN A 288 22.35 -26.14 3.11
N GLN A 289 22.39 -26.93 4.18
CA GLN A 289 22.05 -26.46 5.51
C GLN A 289 23.10 -25.47 6.04
N ARG A 290 22.63 -24.37 6.63
CA ARG A 290 23.46 -23.28 7.17
C ARG A 290 23.66 -23.30 8.69
N GLY A 291 23.29 -24.40 9.33
CA GLY A 291 23.20 -24.52 10.79
C GLY A 291 22.01 -23.75 11.38
N ALA A 292 21.80 -23.91 12.69
CA ALA A 292 20.75 -23.21 13.44
C ALA A 292 21.10 -21.72 13.63
N SER A 293 20.26 -20.81 13.15
CA SER A 293 20.46 -19.36 13.29
C SER A 293 20.00 -18.78 14.63
N VAL A 294 19.33 -19.60 15.45
CA VAL A 294 18.79 -19.23 16.76
C VAL A 294 18.94 -20.40 17.72
N SER A 295 19.11 -20.11 19.01
CA SER A 295 19.21 -21.14 20.04
C SER A 295 17.94 -21.99 20.11
N ALA A 296 18.11 -23.31 20.20
CA ALA A 296 17.04 -24.30 20.35
C ALA A 296 16.17 -24.06 21.60
N HIS A 297 16.76 -23.51 22.66
CA HIS A 297 16.08 -23.22 23.94
C HIS A 297 15.43 -21.84 24.00
N ARG A 298 15.52 -21.03 22.93
CA ARG A 298 14.87 -19.73 22.89
C ARG A 298 13.36 -19.92 22.86
N GLU A 299 12.65 -19.20 23.74
CA GLU A 299 11.19 -19.10 23.66
C GLU A 299 10.78 -18.34 22.40
N ARG A 300 9.79 -18.89 21.70
CA ARG A 300 9.17 -18.23 20.55
C ARG A 300 8.21 -17.16 21.07
N PRO A 301 8.25 -15.95 20.50
CA PRO A 301 7.47 -14.82 21.01
C PRO A 301 5.97 -14.94 20.73
N THR A 302 5.57 -15.77 19.75
CA THR A 302 4.17 -15.95 19.33
C THR A 302 3.81 -17.41 19.15
N SER A 303 2.50 -17.68 19.15
CA SER A 303 1.94 -19.00 18.94
C SER A 303 2.15 -19.45 17.49
N LEU A 304 1.74 -18.60 16.53
CA LEU A 304 1.93 -18.79 15.09
C LEU A 304 2.85 -17.70 14.51
N GLU A 305 3.68 -18.11 13.57
CA GLU A 305 4.46 -17.21 12.71
C GLU A 305 4.14 -17.57 11.27
N VAL A 306 3.50 -16.63 10.56
CA VAL A 306 3.02 -16.79 9.20
C VAL A 306 3.95 -16.01 8.28
N SER A 307 4.63 -16.70 7.38
CA SER A 307 5.52 -16.08 6.40
C SER A 307 5.06 -16.41 4.98
N ALA A 308 5.06 -15.42 4.11
CA ALA A 308 4.77 -15.59 2.69
C ALA A 308 5.93 -15.05 1.86
N LEU A 309 6.34 -15.80 0.84
CA LEU A 309 7.41 -15.38 -0.08
C LEU A 309 7.24 -16.06 -1.45
N ILE A 310 7.78 -15.45 -2.50
CA ILE A 310 7.77 -16.05 -3.84
C ILE A 310 9.15 -16.64 -4.12
N VAL A 311 9.16 -17.89 -4.55
CA VAL A 311 10.35 -18.62 -5.00
C VAL A 311 10.02 -19.26 -6.34
N GLU A 312 10.90 -19.08 -7.33
CA GLU A 312 10.73 -19.70 -8.66
C GLU A 312 9.34 -19.42 -9.28
N GLY A 313 8.81 -18.21 -9.08
CA GLY A 313 7.51 -17.80 -9.62
C GLY A 313 6.29 -18.40 -8.90
N GLN A 314 6.48 -19.07 -7.77
CA GLN A 314 5.39 -19.62 -6.96
C GLN A 314 5.35 -18.99 -5.56
N LEU A 315 4.16 -18.57 -5.13
CA LEU A 315 3.95 -18.12 -3.76
C LEU A 315 3.98 -19.32 -2.82
N ARG A 316 4.87 -19.30 -1.82
CA ARG A 316 4.88 -20.21 -0.69
C ARG A 316 4.40 -19.50 0.56
N VAL A 317 3.38 -20.06 1.20
CA VAL A 317 2.91 -19.62 2.52
C VAL A 317 3.28 -20.70 3.54
N SER A 318 3.95 -20.30 4.62
CA SER A 318 4.40 -21.19 5.68
C SER A 318 3.90 -20.72 7.04
N VAL A 319 3.50 -21.67 7.89
CA VAL A 319 3.12 -21.44 9.29
C VAL A 319 4.09 -22.22 10.18
N THR A 320 4.83 -21.48 11.00
CA THR A 320 5.68 -22.05 12.06
C THR A 320 4.90 -22.04 13.38
N TYR A 321 4.89 -23.17 14.07
CA TYR A 321 4.17 -23.37 15.33
C TYR A 321 4.91 -24.34 16.25
N SER A 322 4.56 -24.39 17.54
CA SER A 322 5.10 -25.41 18.45
C SER A 322 4.26 -26.68 18.40
N GLN A 323 4.89 -27.83 18.17
CA GLN A 323 4.22 -29.14 18.24
C GLN A 323 3.73 -29.50 19.65
N GLN A 324 4.19 -28.79 20.69
CA GLN A 324 3.69 -28.94 22.05
C GLN A 324 2.41 -28.16 22.29
N HIS A 325 2.07 -27.18 21.44
CA HIS A 325 0.83 -26.40 21.52
C HIS A 325 -0.24 -26.91 20.54
N TYR A 326 0.17 -27.33 19.34
CA TYR A 326 -0.73 -27.70 18.25
C TYR A 326 -0.39 -29.08 17.69
N GLN A 327 -1.43 -29.85 17.41
CA GLN A 327 -1.34 -31.06 16.60
C GLN A 327 -1.14 -30.67 15.13
N GLN A 328 -0.40 -31.49 14.40
CA GLN A 328 -0.17 -31.29 12.96
C GLN A 328 -1.49 -31.19 12.18
N ARG A 329 -2.52 -31.96 12.58
CA ARG A 329 -3.85 -31.94 11.95
C ARG A 329 -4.49 -30.55 12.03
N THR A 330 -4.39 -29.87 13.16
CA THR A 330 -4.99 -28.55 13.40
C THR A 330 -4.40 -27.53 12.43
N ILE A 331 -3.08 -27.46 12.34
CA ILE A 331 -2.41 -26.52 11.43
C ILE A 331 -2.62 -26.90 9.95
N THR A 332 -2.72 -28.19 9.64
CA THR A 332 -3.08 -28.66 8.28
C THR A 332 -4.47 -28.15 7.88
N GLN A 333 -5.44 -28.14 8.79
CA GLN A 333 -6.79 -27.61 8.52
C GLN A 333 -6.77 -26.09 8.36
N VAL A 334 -6.04 -25.35 9.21
CA VAL A 334 -5.86 -23.90 9.05
C VAL A 334 -5.25 -23.56 7.69
N LEU A 335 -4.20 -24.27 7.27
CA LEU A 335 -3.57 -24.05 5.96
C LEU A 335 -4.50 -24.40 4.80
N ALA A 336 -5.30 -25.46 4.91
CA ALA A 336 -6.28 -25.81 3.88
C ALA A 336 -7.35 -24.72 3.73
N HIS A 337 -7.84 -24.16 4.85
CA HIS A 337 -8.75 -23.00 4.80
C HIS A 337 -8.07 -21.79 4.18
N TYR A 338 -6.81 -21.51 4.54
CA TYR A 338 -6.07 -20.37 4.00
C TYR A 338 -5.86 -20.49 2.48
N GLU A 339 -5.39 -21.64 2.00
CA GLU A 339 -5.22 -21.91 0.57
C GLU A 339 -6.54 -21.76 -0.20
N GLN A 340 -7.64 -22.31 0.35
CA GLN A 340 -8.97 -22.21 -0.25
C GLN A 340 -9.45 -20.74 -0.35
N HIS A 341 -9.37 -19.99 0.75
CA HIS A 341 -9.80 -18.58 0.77
C HIS A 341 -8.94 -17.71 -0.14
N LEU A 342 -7.62 -17.91 -0.13
CA LEU A 342 -6.70 -17.15 -0.98
C LEU A 342 -6.94 -17.42 -2.46
N THR A 343 -7.09 -18.69 -2.84
CA THR A 343 -7.35 -19.09 -4.23
C THR A 343 -8.69 -18.52 -4.73
N GLY A 344 -9.74 -18.64 -3.90
CA GLY A 344 -11.05 -18.08 -4.22
C GLY A 344 -11.01 -16.55 -4.38
N LEU A 345 -10.34 -15.86 -3.46
CA LEU A 345 -10.21 -14.41 -3.48
C LEU A 345 -9.45 -13.92 -4.72
N ILE A 346 -8.33 -14.56 -5.06
CA ILE A 346 -7.57 -14.24 -6.29
C ILE A 346 -8.47 -14.37 -7.52
N ALA A 347 -9.20 -15.48 -7.66
CA ALA A 347 -10.05 -15.72 -8.81
C ALA A 347 -11.17 -14.67 -8.92
N THR A 348 -11.86 -14.34 -7.82
CA THR A 348 -12.94 -13.34 -7.82
C THR A 348 -12.42 -11.94 -8.15
N VAL A 349 -11.32 -11.52 -7.53
CA VAL A 349 -10.75 -10.19 -7.73
C VAL A 349 -10.18 -10.06 -9.15
N ALA A 350 -9.46 -11.06 -9.64
CA ALA A 350 -8.89 -11.03 -11.00
C ALA A 350 -9.96 -11.04 -12.10
N ALA A 351 -11.12 -11.65 -11.85
CA ALA A 351 -12.25 -11.63 -12.78
C ALA A 351 -12.97 -10.26 -12.84
N THR A 352 -12.75 -9.38 -11.86
CA THR A 352 -13.38 -8.07 -11.80
C THR A 352 -12.62 -7.08 -12.68
N THR A 353 -13.21 -6.69 -13.80
CA THR A 353 -12.58 -5.77 -14.77
C THR A 353 -12.85 -4.30 -14.49
N ALA A 354 -14.03 -3.98 -13.95
CA ALA A 354 -14.39 -2.61 -13.60
C ALA A 354 -13.68 -2.20 -12.31
N ARG A 355 -12.95 -1.08 -12.35
CA ARG A 355 -12.34 -0.49 -11.16
C ARG A 355 -13.45 0.01 -10.23
N GLN A 356 -13.37 -0.38 -8.97
CA GLN A 356 -14.24 0.07 -7.89
C GLN A 356 -13.39 0.84 -6.88
N LEU A 357 -13.70 2.12 -6.69
CA LEU A 357 -13.00 2.96 -5.74
C LEU A 357 -13.37 2.59 -4.31
N THR A 358 -12.37 2.54 -3.45
CA THR A 358 -12.54 2.53 -2.00
C THR A 358 -12.09 3.88 -1.43
N PRO A 359 -12.46 4.24 -0.18
CA PRO A 359 -12.10 5.54 0.38
C PRO A 359 -10.62 5.89 0.32
N SER A 360 -9.74 4.91 0.56
CA SER A 360 -8.28 5.09 0.47
C SER A 360 -7.74 5.38 -0.94
N ASP A 361 -8.54 5.20 -2.00
CA ASP A 361 -8.16 5.57 -3.37
C ASP A 361 -8.35 7.07 -3.66
N LEU A 362 -9.07 7.78 -2.79
CA LEU A 362 -9.42 9.19 -2.97
C LEU A 362 -8.38 10.09 -2.32
N THR A 363 -8.18 11.28 -2.88
CA THR A 363 -7.32 12.30 -2.28
C THR A 363 -7.86 12.77 -0.92
N PHE A 364 -9.18 12.79 -0.74
CA PHE A 364 -9.82 13.14 0.52
C PHE A 364 -9.96 11.93 1.47
N ALA A 365 -9.14 11.89 2.52
CA ALA A 365 -9.05 10.80 3.49
C ALA A 365 -10.15 10.75 4.58
N GLY A 366 -11.31 11.37 4.35
CA GLY A 366 -12.36 11.56 5.37
C GLY A 366 -13.68 10.86 5.09
N LEU A 367 -13.78 10.09 4.00
CA LEU A 367 -15.02 9.39 3.64
C LEU A 367 -15.05 7.99 4.22
N THR A 368 -16.20 7.61 4.76
CA THR A 368 -16.52 6.20 5.03
C THR A 368 -16.99 5.52 3.75
N ARG A 369 -16.98 4.18 3.73
CA ARG A 369 -17.47 3.40 2.58
C ARG A 369 -18.94 3.70 2.25
N PRO A 370 -19.88 3.78 3.22
CA PRO A 370 -21.27 4.14 2.91
C PRO A 370 -21.41 5.55 2.34
N GLU A 371 -20.61 6.52 2.82
CA GLU A 371 -20.61 7.88 2.29
C GLU A 371 -20.09 7.92 0.84
N LEU A 372 -19.02 7.19 0.51
CA LEU A 372 -18.54 7.09 -0.86
C LEU A 372 -19.57 6.45 -1.80
N ALA A 373 -20.25 5.39 -1.35
CA ALA A 373 -21.29 4.74 -2.13
C ALA A 373 -22.48 5.69 -2.38
N ALA A 374 -22.95 6.39 -1.34
CA ALA A 374 -24.02 7.38 -1.44
C ALA A 374 -23.62 8.55 -2.38
N LEU A 375 -22.39 9.06 -2.23
CA LEU A 375 -21.86 10.11 -3.08
C LEU A 375 -21.81 9.66 -4.54
N THR A 376 -21.28 8.46 -4.80
CA THR A 376 -21.19 7.88 -6.15
C THR A 376 -22.56 7.74 -6.81
N ALA A 377 -23.56 7.27 -6.06
CA ALA A 377 -24.93 7.16 -6.54
C ALA A 377 -25.56 8.54 -6.84
N GLN A 378 -25.25 9.56 -6.04
CA GLN A 378 -25.78 10.92 -6.23
C GLN A 378 -25.24 11.59 -7.49
N VAL A 379 -23.94 11.46 -7.78
CA VAL A 379 -23.28 12.17 -8.89
C VAL A 379 -23.14 11.35 -10.17
N GLY A 380 -23.48 10.05 -10.14
CA GLY A 380 -23.41 9.16 -11.30
C GLY A 380 -22.00 8.63 -11.60
N GLY A 381 -21.06 8.78 -10.67
CA GLY A 381 -19.68 8.29 -10.79
C GLY A 381 -18.66 9.23 -10.14
N VAL A 382 -17.70 8.66 -9.42
CA VAL A 382 -16.59 9.40 -8.79
C VAL A 382 -15.28 8.95 -9.41
N GLN A 383 -14.44 9.92 -9.77
CA GLN A 383 -13.03 9.70 -10.14
C GLN A 383 -12.12 10.06 -8.95
N ASP A 384 -12.38 11.18 -8.29
CA ASP A 384 -11.64 11.65 -7.12
C ASP A 384 -12.48 12.65 -6.30
N VAL A 385 -12.07 12.90 -5.06
CA VAL A 385 -12.74 13.81 -4.13
C VAL A 385 -11.71 14.69 -3.42
N TYR A 386 -12.01 15.99 -3.31
CA TYR A 386 -11.18 16.97 -2.61
C TYR A 386 -11.97 17.77 -1.57
N GLY A 387 -11.24 18.36 -0.62
CA GLY A 387 -11.77 19.49 0.14
C GLY A 387 -11.87 20.74 -0.74
N LEU A 388 -12.81 21.63 -0.44
CA LEU A 388 -12.82 22.97 -1.02
C LEU A 388 -11.75 23.83 -0.34
N THR A 389 -11.20 24.79 -1.08
CA THR A 389 -10.43 25.89 -0.46
C THR A 389 -11.36 26.80 0.34
N PRO A 390 -10.86 27.54 1.36
CA PRO A 390 -11.71 28.44 2.16
C PRO A 390 -12.51 29.45 1.32
N LEU A 391 -11.93 29.96 0.22
CA LEU A 391 -12.64 30.86 -0.70
C LEU A 391 -13.73 30.14 -1.50
N GLN A 392 -13.46 28.93 -1.99
CA GLN A 392 -14.48 28.12 -2.67
C GLN A 392 -15.62 27.74 -1.72
N GLU A 393 -15.33 27.43 -0.45
CA GLU A 393 -16.37 27.17 0.56
C GLU A 393 -17.30 28.37 0.72
N GLY A 394 -16.74 29.58 0.81
CA GLY A 394 -17.53 30.82 0.87
C GLY A 394 -18.41 31.04 -0.36
N MET A 395 -17.85 30.85 -1.57
CA MET A 395 -18.60 30.97 -2.83
C MET A 395 -19.72 29.92 -2.93
N TYR A 396 -19.43 28.67 -2.56
CA TYR A 396 -20.41 27.58 -2.60
C TYR A 396 -21.52 27.81 -1.57
N TYR A 397 -21.19 28.24 -0.35
CA TYR A 397 -22.17 28.57 0.68
C TYR A 397 -23.11 29.70 0.23
N HIS A 398 -22.57 30.75 -0.40
CA HIS A 398 -23.38 31.82 -0.96
C HIS A 398 -24.36 31.31 -2.02
N TRP A 399 -23.90 30.41 -2.91
CA TRP A 399 -24.77 29.75 -3.89
C TRP A 399 -25.83 28.85 -3.23
N VAL A 400 -25.51 28.14 -2.14
CA VAL A 400 -26.51 27.32 -1.42
C VAL A 400 -27.63 28.19 -0.84
N GLN A 401 -27.33 29.40 -0.37
CA GLN A 401 -28.31 30.35 0.16
C GLN A 401 -29.16 31.02 -0.93
N ASP A 402 -28.55 31.30 -2.08
CA ASP A 402 -29.23 31.86 -3.25
C ASP A 402 -28.74 31.15 -4.54
N PRO A 403 -29.33 30.00 -4.92
CA PRO A 403 -28.92 29.24 -6.10
C PRO A 403 -29.10 29.98 -7.42
N GLY A 404 -29.93 31.04 -7.43
CA GLY A 404 -30.14 31.92 -8.58
C GLY A 404 -29.10 33.04 -8.67
N SER A 405 -28.23 33.18 -7.67
CA SER A 405 -27.23 34.24 -7.60
C SER A 405 -26.23 34.16 -8.74
N ARG A 406 -25.91 35.32 -9.32
CA ARG A 406 -24.93 35.47 -10.39
C ARG A 406 -23.61 36.04 -9.91
N ALA A 407 -23.41 36.17 -8.59
CA ALA A 407 -22.27 36.86 -7.99
C ALA A 407 -20.90 36.30 -8.42
N HIS A 408 -20.86 35.04 -8.85
CA HIS A 408 -19.63 34.35 -9.26
C HIS A 408 -19.72 33.75 -10.67
N ALA A 409 -20.73 34.13 -11.46
CA ALA A 409 -20.84 33.69 -12.85
C ALA A 409 -20.01 34.60 -13.76
N ILE A 410 -19.12 34.00 -14.56
CA ILE A 410 -18.31 34.71 -15.55
C ILE A 410 -18.82 34.33 -16.95
N GLN A 411 -19.18 35.33 -17.74
CA GLN A 411 -19.55 35.18 -19.14
C GLN A 411 -18.64 36.06 -20.00
N VAL A 412 -17.99 35.46 -20.99
CA VAL A 412 -17.13 36.16 -21.94
C VAL A 412 -17.58 35.81 -23.35
N ALA A 413 -17.59 36.78 -24.25
CA ALA A 413 -17.97 36.62 -25.64
C ALA A 413 -16.89 37.20 -26.55
N TYR A 414 -16.59 36.51 -27.65
CA TYR A 414 -15.57 36.91 -28.61
C TYR A 414 -16.14 36.85 -30.01
N ARG A 415 -15.89 37.86 -30.83
CA ARG A 415 -16.27 37.81 -32.24
C ARG A 415 -15.19 37.13 -33.06
N LEU A 416 -15.62 36.19 -33.89
CA LEU A 416 -14.78 35.42 -34.79
C LEU A 416 -15.20 35.71 -36.23
N GLN A 417 -14.22 36.03 -37.07
CA GLN A 417 -14.42 36.22 -38.50
C GLN A 417 -13.63 35.15 -39.25
N GLY A 418 -14.31 34.39 -40.10
CA GLY A 418 -13.73 33.32 -40.90
C GLY A 418 -14.59 32.05 -40.90
N HIS A 419 -14.03 30.99 -41.47
CA HIS A 419 -14.71 29.71 -41.61
C HIS A 419 -14.61 28.88 -40.33
N LEU A 420 -15.75 28.58 -39.68
CA LEU A 420 -15.81 27.79 -38.46
C LEU A 420 -16.53 26.45 -38.70
N GLN A 421 -15.84 25.34 -38.44
CA GLN A 421 -16.44 24.00 -38.46
C GLN A 421 -17.04 23.67 -37.10
N VAL A 422 -18.34 23.96 -36.93
CA VAL A 422 -19.06 23.83 -35.65
C VAL A 422 -18.95 22.42 -35.05
N ALA A 423 -19.03 21.37 -35.87
CA ALA A 423 -18.91 19.98 -35.40
C ALA A 423 -17.52 19.66 -34.80
N LEU A 424 -16.43 20.20 -35.39
CA LEU A 424 -15.09 20.03 -34.84
C LEU A 424 -14.91 20.84 -33.56
N LEU A 425 -15.53 22.01 -33.47
CA LEU A 425 -15.50 22.81 -32.24
C LEU A 425 -16.24 22.12 -31.10
N GLU A 426 -17.40 21.52 -31.36
CA GLU A 426 -18.14 20.72 -30.38
C GLU A 426 -17.31 19.54 -29.85
N GLN A 427 -16.69 18.78 -30.75
CA GLN A 427 -15.79 17.67 -30.39
C GLN A 427 -14.58 18.17 -29.58
N SER A 428 -13.99 19.29 -29.99
CA SER A 428 -12.86 19.90 -29.29
C SER A 428 -13.24 20.37 -27.89
N TYR A 429 -14.42 20.98 -27.74
CA TYR A 429 -14.97 21.39 -26.45
C TYR A 429 -15.25 20.19 -25.54
N ALA A 430 -15.86 19.13 -26.06
CA ALA A 430 -16.10 17.90 -25.30
C ALA A 430 -14.78 17.28 -24.81
N GLN A 431 -13.76 17.22 -25.67
CA GLN A 431 -12.43 16.74 -25.29
C GLN A 431 -11.76 17.64 -24.26
N LEU A 432 -11.91 18.96 -24.37
CA LEU A 432 -11.40 19.92 -23.40
C LEU A 432 -12.01 19.68 -22.02
N VAL A 433 -13.34 19.60 -21.93
CA VAL A 433 -14.05 19.33 -20.67
C VAL A 433 -13.59 17.99 -20.10
N GLN A 434 -13.44 16.96 -20.93
CA GLN A 434 -13.00 15.64 -20.48
C GLN A 434 -11.54 15.62 -19.97
N SER A 435 -10.68 16.49 -20.51
CA SER A 435 -9.25 16.50 -20.20
C SER A 435 -8.88 17.21 -18.88
N TYR A 436 -9.73 18.12 -18.40
CA TYR A 436 -9.47 18.88 -17.17
C TYR A 436 -10.44 18.49 -16.06
N ASP A 437 -9.93 17.89 -14.98
CA ASP A 437 -10.74 17.41 -13.85
C ASP A 437 -11.66 18.48 -13.28
N VAL A 438 -11.16 19.71 -13.12
CA VAL A 438 -11.96 20.85 -12.60
C VAL A 438 -13.18 21.16 -13.45
N LEU A 439 -13.15 20.90 -14.76
CA LEU A 439 -14.29 21.11 -15.65
C LEU A 439 -15.34 19.98 -15.51
N ARG A 440 -14.98 18.86 -14.89
CA ARG A 440 -15.89 17.74 -14.55
C ARG A 440 -16.27 17.73 -13.07
N THR A 441 -15.81 18.71 -12.30
CA THR A 441 -16.06 18.82 -10.87
C THR A 441 -17.44 19.39 -10.60
N CYS A 442 -18.18 18.70 -9.74
CA CYS A 442 -19.35 19.25 -9.04
C CYS A 442 -19.07 19.36 -7.54
N PHE A 443 -19.98 19.99 -6.82
CA PHE A 443 -19.85 20.29 -5.41
C PHE A 443 -20.96 19.58 -4.62
N SER A 444 -20.59 18.97 -3.51
CA SER A 444 -21.56 18.35 -2.61
C SER A 444 -21.42 18.92 -1.21
N HIS A 445 -22.54 19.03 -0.53
CA HIS A 445 -22.59 19.21 0.91
C HIS A 445 -22.91 17.84 1.53
N HIS A 446 -22.63 17.61 2.82
CA HIS A 446 -23.11 16.45 3.61
C HIS A 446 -22.24 15.19 3.72
N TYR A 447 -20.99 15.15 3.26
CA TYR A 447 -20.13 13.98 3.45
C TYR A 447 -18.86 14.32 4.23
N GLY A 448 -18.45 13.47 5.16
CA GLY A 448 -17.25 13.71 5.99
C GLY A 448 -17.31 15.01 6.80
N GLY A 449 -18.52 15.51 7.07
CA GLY A 449 -18.76 16.75 7.83
C GLY A 449 -18.35 18.05 7.13
N ARG A 450 -18.11 18.05 5.81
CA ARG A 450 -17.71 19.26 5.06
C ARG A 450 -18.25 19.30 3.62
N ALA A 451 -18.06 20.45 2.96
CA ALA A 451 -18.28 20.57 1.54
C ALA A 451 -17.14 19.89 0.78
N LEU A 452 -17.46 19.21 -0.31
CA LEU A 452 -16.50 18.45 -1.12
C LEU A 452 -16.60 18.82 -2.61
N GLN A 453 -15.44 18.83 -3.26
CA GLN A 453 -15.31 18.83 -4.71
C GLN A 453 -15.28 17.38 -5.18
N VAL A 454 -16.08 17.06 -6.18
CA VAL A 454 -16.29 15.70 -6.65
C VAL A 454 -16.01 15.66 -8.14
N VAL A 455 -14.92 15.01 -8.52
CA VAL A 455 -14.54 14.85 -9.93
C VAL A 455 -15.35 13.69 -10.50
N GLN A 456 -16.18 13.96 -11.49
CA GLN A 456 -16.94 12.91 -12.19
C GLN A 456 -16.09 12.30 -13.31
N PRO A 457 -16.06 10.96 -13.53
CA PRO A 457 -15.27 10.31 -14.58
C PRO A 457 -15.57 10.81 -16.00
N THR A 458 -16.79 11.27 -16.24
CA THR A 458 -17.20 11.90 -17.50
C THR A 458 -18.31 12.89 -17.22
N VAL A 459 -18.37 13.96 -18.01
CA VAL A 459 -19.50 14.89 -17.99
C VAL A 459 -19.88 15.22 -19.43
N SER A 460 -21.17 15.19 -19.73
CA SER A 460 -21.71 15.50 -21.07
C SER A 460 -22.43 16.84 -21.11
N GLY A 461 -22.42 17.48 -22.28
CA GLY A 461 -23.22 18.67 -22.57
C GLY A 461 -22.43 19.97 -22.40
N GLY A 462 -23.16 21.09 -22.37
CA GLY A 462 -22.58 22.42 -22.24
C GLY A 462 -22.30 23.14 -23.56
N PHE A 463 -22.24 22.42 -24.68
CA PHE A 463 -22.18 23.00 -26.02
C PHE A 463 -23.59 23.35 -26.55
N SER A 464 -23.73 24.45 -27.27
CA SER A 464 -24.94 24.77 -28.04
C SER A 464 -24.62 25.65 -29.24
N PHE A 465 -25.40 25.51 -30.31
CA PHE A 465 -25.29 26.32 -31.52
C PHE A 465 -26.63 27.00 -31.80
N VAL A 466 -26.58 28.28 -32.17
CA VAL A 466 -27.76 29.08 -32.54
C VAL A 466 -27.46 29.80 -33.85
N ASP A 467 -28.39 29.72 -34.81
CA ASP A 467 -28.28 30.41 -36.09
C ASP A 467 -29.06 31.74 -36.07
N HIS A 468 -28.33 32.85 -36.23
CA HIS A 468 -28.86 34.20 -36.39
C HIS A 468 -28.38 34.85 -37.69
N ALA A 469 -27.89 34.07 -38.67
CA ALA A 469 -27.34 34.59 -39.93
C ALA A 469 -28.34 35.41 -40.75
N ALA A 470 -29.64 35.19 -40.53
CA ALA A 470 -30.71 35.95 -41.18
C ALA A 470 -31.04 37.29 -40.49
N LEU A 471 -30.51 37.56 -39.30
CA LEU A 471 -30.76 38.79 -38.56
C LEU A 471 -29.70 39.85 -38.87
N ALA A 472 -30.09 41.12 -38.90
CA ALA A 472 -29.18 42.24 -39.12
C ALA A 472 -29.53 43.45 -38.25
N GLY A 473 -28.55 44.35 -38.07
CA GLY A 473 -28.73 45.64 -37.41
C GLY A 473 -29.27 45.52 -35.98
N ALA A 474 -30.34 46.28 -35.68
CA ALA A 474 -30.95 46.32 -34.36
C ALA A 474 -31.53 44.96 -33.93
N ALA A 475 -32.09 44.18 -34.86
CA ALA A 475 -32.66 42.87 -34.55
C ALA A 475 -31.60 41.85 -34.10
N LEU A 476 -30.44 41.82 -34.80
CA LEU A 476 -29.31 40.97 -34.39
C LEU A 476 -28.76 41.40 -33.02
N THR A 477 -28.64 42.71 -32.79
CA THR A 477 -28.13 43.24 -31.52
C THR A 477 -29.04 42.87 -30.35
N GLN A 478 -30.36 42.97 -30.55
CA GLN A 478 -31.35 42.57 -29.55
C GLN A 478 -31.33 41.06 -29.29
N ALA A 479 -31.25 40.23 -30.34
CA ALA A 479 -31.16 38.78 -30.20
C ALA A 479 -29.92 38.35 -29.41
N LEU A 480 -28.74 38.91 -29.72
CA LEU A 480 -27.50 38.61 -28.97
C LEU A 480 -27.59 39.03 -27.50
N ALA A 481 -28.19 40.19 -27.21
CA ALA A 481 -28.40 40.62 -25.83
C ALA A 481 -29.34 39.67 -25.07
N GLN A 482 -30.38 39.16 -25.73
CA GLN A 482 -31.31 38.18 -25.17
C GLN A 482 -30.63 36.84 -24.93
N GLU A 483 -29.82 36.33 -25.87
CA GLU A 483 -29.07 35.08 -25.72
C GLU A 483 -28.11 35.14 -24.52
N LYS A 484 -27.35 36.23 -24.38
CA LYS A 484 -26.43 36.44 -23.25
C LYS A 484 -27.18 36.51 -21.91
N ALA A 485 -28.26 37.29 -21.87
CA ALA A 485 -29.10 37.43 -20.67
C ALA A 485 -29.76 36.11 -20.28
N ALA A 486 -30.23 35.32 -21.25
CA ALA A 486 -30.83 34.01 -21.03
C ALA A 486 -29.81 33.00 -20.50
N ASP A 487 -28.58 32.98 -21.03
CA ASP A 487 -27.53 32.11 -20.52
C ASP A 487 -27.10 32.47 -19.09
N LEU A 488 -26.96 33.77 -18.78
CA LEU A 488 -26.71 34.23 -17.42
C LEU A 488 -27.87 33.89 -16.48
N ALA A 489 -29.12 34.00 -16.95
CA ALA A 489 -30.31 33.67 -16.17
C ALA A 489 -30.44 32.17 -15.90
N ARG A 490 -29.97 31.32 -16.81
CA ARG A 490 -29.94 29.87 -16.63
C ARG A 490 -29.05 29.45 -15.47
N GLY A 491 -27.99 30.23 -15.15
CA GLY A 491 -27.08 29.96 -14.04
C GLY A 491 -26.40 28.59 -14.14
N PHE A 492 -25.84 28.09 -13.03
CA PHE A 492 -25.26 26.75 -12.93
C PHE A 492 -25.86 26.02 -11.72
N ASP A 493 -26.09 24.71 -11.86
CA ASP A 493 -26.35 23.84 -10.70
C ASP A 493 -25.02 23.25 -10.26
N LEU A 494 -24.43 23.82 -9.20
CA LEU A 494 -23.11 23.43 -8.74
C LEU A 494 -23.03 21.97 -8.28
N ARG A 495 -24.18 21.29 -8.08
CA ARG A 495 -24.24 19.91 -7.59
C ARG A 495 -24.09 18.84 -8.68
N LYS A 496 -24.10 19.21 -9.95
CA LYS A 496 -24.03 18.26 -11.06
C LYS A 496 -23.50 18.88 -12.35
N GLY A 497 -22.97 18.03 -13.22
CA GLY A 497 -22.51 18.44 -14.55
C GLY A 497 -21.31 19.39 -14.51
N SER A 498 -21.00 19.98 -15.66
CA SER A 498 -19.84 20.86 -15.84
C SER A 498 -20.20 22.29 -15.47
N GLN A 499 -19.27 22.98 -14.81
CA GLN A 499 -19.41 24.40 -14.47
C GLN A 499 -18.89 25.31 -15.61
N MET A 500 -18.79 24.77 -16.83
CA MET A 500 -18.43 25.48 -18.05
C MET A 500 -19.45 25.17 -19.14
N ARG A 501 -19.75 26.17 -19.99
CA ARG A 501 -20.61 26.02 -21.18
C ARG A 501 -20.04 26.84 -22.32
N LEU A 502 -20.27 26.38 -23.55
CA LEU A 502 -19.91 27.07 -24.77
C LEU A 502 -21.16 27.21 -25.64
N ARG A 503 -21.46 28.44 -26.06
CA ARG A 503 -22.48 28.71 -27.07
C ARG A 503 -21.81 29.37 -28.26
N VAL A 504 -22.15 28.89 -29.46
CA VAL A 504 -21.74 29.48 -30.73
C VAL A 504 -22.97 30.09 -31.36
N VAL A 505 -22.93 31.39 -31.65
CA VAL A 505 -24.00 32.07 -32.37
C VAL A 505 -23.50 32.46 -33.75
N GLN A 506 -24.12 31.94 -34.80
CA GLN A 506 -23.78 32.34 -36.17
C GLN A 506 -24.45 33.68 -36.49
N LEU A 507 -23.65 34.69 -36.84
CA LEU A 507 -24.11 36.05 -37.16
C LEU A 507 -24.23 36.28 -38.67
N GLY A 508 -23.56 35.46 -39.48
CA GLY A 508 -23.53 35.52 -40.94
C GLY A 508 -22.74 34.34 -41.52
N PRO A 509 -22.47 34.33 -42.84
CA PRO A 509 -21.79 33.21 -43.49
C PRO A 509 -20.41 32.87 -42.89
N ASP A 510 -19.62 33.89 -42.56
CA ASP A 510 -18.27 33.77 -42.01
C ASP A 510 -18.08 34.59 -40.72
N SER A 511 -19.15 34.78 -39.94
CA SER A 511 -19.13 35.61 -38.73
C SER A 511 -19.86 34.90 -37.59
N PHE A 512 -19.19 34.78 -36.45
CA PHE A 512 -19.67 34.06 -35.27
C PHE A 512 -19.37 34.85 -33.99
N GLU A 513 -20.10 34.55 -32.92
CA GLU A 513 -19.84 35.01 -31.56
C GLU A 513 -19.87 33.87 -30.54
#